data_AF-A0AAE0R7P0-F1
#
_entry.id   AF-A0AAE0R7P0-F1
#
_cell.length_a   1.000
_cell.length_b   1.000
_cell.length_c   1.000
_cell.angle_alpha   90.00
_cell.angle_beta   90.00
_cell.angle_gamma   90.00
#
_symmetry.space_group_name_H-M   'P 1'
#
loop_
_entity.id
_entity.type
_entity.pdbx_description
1 polymer ?
#
loop_
_entity_poly.entity_id
_entity_poly.type
_entity_poly.pdbx_seq_one_letter_code
_entity_poly.pdbx_strand_id
1 'polypeptide(L)' 'MEPWPLVAWFLMLTFFADWIETARSRDFTKKDIIFLHPSTTPYPGGFKCFTCEEAADNYECNRWAPDVYCPQDNV' A
#
# COMPACT_ATOMS: atom_id res chain seq x y z
N MET A 1 0.19 -7.13 -53.57
CA MET A 1 -0.26 -6.15 -52.55
C MET A 1 0.85 -6.09 -51.54
N GLU A 2 1.52 -4.94 -51.42
CA GLU A 2 2.66 -4.80 -50.50
C GLU A 2 2.21 -5.17 -49.07
N PRO A 3 2.91 -6.08 -48.36
CA PRO A 3 2.48 -6.56 -47.05
C PRO A 3 2.68 -5.52 -45.93
N TRP A 4 3.45 -4.47 -46.21
CA TRP A 4 3.82 -3.42 -45.27
C TRP A 4 2.65 -2.74 -44.52
N PRO A 5 1.50 -2.40 -45.16
CA PRO A 5 0.37 -1.77 -44.48
C PRO A 5 -0.27 -2.70 -43.44
N LEU A 6 -0.32 -4.01 -43.73
CA LEU A 6 -0.85 -5.00 -42.80
C LEU A 6 0.07 -5.13 -41.59
N VAL A 7 1.38 -5.23 -41.81
CA VAL A 7 2.38 -5.31 -40.74
C VAL A 7 2.32 -4.07 -39.85
N ALA A 8 2.28 -2.87 -40.44
CA ALA A 8 2.16 -1.62 -39.69
C ALA A 8 0.87 -1.57 -38.86
N TRP A 9 -0.25 -2.05 -39.41
CA TRP A 9 -1.52 -2.07 -38.69
C TRP A 9 -1.50 -3.03 -37.50
N PHE A 10 -0.95 -4.24 -37.69
CA PHE A 10 -0.78 -5.19 -36.58
C PHE A 10 0.09 -4.60 -35.47
N LEU A 11 1.21 -3.97 -35.81
CA LEU A 11 2.09 -3.32 -34.83
C LEU A 11 1.36 -2.21 -34.06
N MET A 12 0.59 -1.37 -34.76
CA MET A 12 -0.18 -0.32 -34.10
C MET A 12 -1.21 -0.93 -33.14
N LEU A 13 -1.94 -1.97 -33.56
CA LEU A 13 -2.93 -2.65 -32.71
C LEU A 13 -2.30 -3.28 -31.47
N THR A 14 -1.13 -3.89 -31.58
CA THR A 14 -0.41 -4.45 -30.42
C THR A 14 0.01 -3.35 -29.46
N PHE A 15 0.56 -2.24 -29.96
CA PHE A 15 0.93 -1.10 -29.11
C PHE A 15 -0.28 -0.51 -28.38
N PHE A 16 -1.43 -0.38 -29.05
CA PHE A 16 -2.65 0.11 -28.41
C PHE A 16 -3.20 -0.87 -27.38
N ALA A 17 -3.14 -2.18 -27.63
CA ALA A 17 -3.57 -3.19 -26.68
C ALA A 17 -2.72 -3.15 -25.38
N ASP A 18 -1.40 -3.08 -25.51
CA ASP A 18 -0.48 -2.99 -24.37
C ASP A 18 -0.70 -1.71 -23.56
N TRP A 19 -0.97 -0.59 -24.23
CA TRP A 19 -1.32 0.67 -23.57
C TRP A 19 -2.61 0.54 -22.76
N ILE A 20 -3.66 -0.04 -23.36
CA ILE A 20 -4.95 -0.22 -22.70
C ILE A 20 -4.82 -1.13 -21.48
N GLU A 21 -4.00 -2.18 -21.56
CA GLU A 21 -3.73 -3.06 -20.42
C GLU A 21 -3.00 -2.34 -19.29
N THR A 22 -2.02 -1.49 -19.62
CA THR A 22 -1.28 -0.69 -18.62
C THR A 22 -2.18 0.35 -17.93
N ALA A 23 -3.14 0.93 -18.66
CA ALA A 23 -4.07 1.92 -18.12
C ALA A 23 -5.25 1.31 -17.35
N ARG A 24 -5.42 -0.01 -17.38
CA ARG A 24 -6.54 -0.67 -16.71
C ARG A 24 -6.33 -0.65 -15.20
N SER A 25 -7.22 0.03 -14.49
CA SER A 25 -7.29 -0.11 -13.04
C SER A 25 -7.58 -1.58 -12.70
N ARG A 26 -6.80 -2.11 -11.77
CA ARG A 26 -7.04 -3.44 -11.18
C ARG A 26 -7.37 -3.28 -9.71
N ASP A 27 -8.14 -4.22 -9.18
CA ASP A 27 -8.45 -4.24 -7.77
C ASP A 27 -7.19 -4.45 -6.93
N PHE A 28 -7.15 -3.78 -5.79
CA PHE A 28 -6.10 -3.94 -4.80
C PHE A 28 -6.21 -5.30 -4.12
N THR A 29 -5.09 -6.02 -4.06
CA THR A 29 -4.99 -7.28 -3.33
C THR A 29 -4.20 -7.11 -2.04
N LYS A 30 -4.29 -8.11 -1.14
CA LYS A 30 -3.45 -8.17 0.06
C LYS A 30 -1.95 -8.08 -0.27
N LYS A 31 -1.52 -8.66 -1.40
CA LYS A 31 -0.11 -8.60 -1.84
C LYS A 31 0.32 -7.17 -2.15
N ASP A 32 -0.58 -6.37 -2.77
CA ASP A 32 -0.31 -4.97 -3.09
C ASP A 32 -0.23 -4.12 -1.83
N ILE A 33 -1.10 -4.38 -0.84
CA ILE A 33 -1.04 -3.71 0.46
C ILE A 33 0.28 -4.00 1.15
N ILE A 34 0.73 -5.26 1.22
CA ILE A 34 2.01 -5.64 1.83
C ILE A 34 3.18 -5.01 1.06
N PHE A 35 3.13 -4.99 -0.28
CA PHE A 35 4.17 -4.40 -1.11
C PHE A 35 4.30 -2.88 -0.92
N LEU A 36 3.17 -2.17 -0.90
CA LEU A 36 3.12 -0.71 -0.74
C LEU A 36 3.30 -0.26 0.71
N HIS A 37 2.87 -1.09 1.65
CA HIS A 37 2.97 -0.86 3.09
C HIS A 37 3.77 -2.02 3.69
N PRO A 38 5.09 -2.08 3.43
CA PRO A 38 5.97 -3.14 3.93
C PRO A 38 6.04 -3.19 5.45
N SER A 39 5.51 -2.17 6.14
CA SER A 39 5.22 -2.19 7.56
C SER A 39 4.05 -3.14 7.86
N THR A 40 4.23 -4.44 7.63
CA THR A 40 3.77 -5.40 8.63
C THR A 40 4.63 -5.12 9.85
N THR A 41 4.01 -4.59 10.92
CA THR A 41 4.63 -4.22 12.19
C THR A 41 6.02 -4.86 12.39
N PRO A 42 7.14 -4.12 12.53
CA PRO A 42 8.48 -4.69 12.66
C PRO A 42 8.58 -5.80 13.72
N TYR A 43 7.64 -5.81 14.66
CA TYR A 43 7.41 -6.88 15.62
C TYR A 43 6.11 -7.61 15.26
N PRO A 44 6.16 -8.86 14.75
CA PRO A 44 4.97 -9.69 14.57
C PRO A 44 4.21 -9.85 15.90
N GLY A 45 2.92 -9.52 15.90
CA GLY A 45 2.10 -9.51 17.13
C GLY A 45 2.30 -8.28 18.03
N GLY A 46 3.18 -7.35 17.64
CA GLY A 46 3.34 -6.06 18.32
C GLY A 46 2.12 -5.17 18.11
N PHE A 47 1.68 -4.54 19.19
CA PHE A 47 0.63 -3.53 19.18
C PHE A 47 1.19 -2.18 19.64
N LYS A 48 0.49 -1.11 19.29
CA LYS A 48 0.81 0.25 19.72
C LYS A 48 -0.03 0.59 20.95
N CYS A 49 0.60 1.24 21.92
CA CYS A 49 -0.05 1.65 23.16
C CYS A 49 -0.06 3.17 23.23
N PHE A 50 -1.15 3.73 23.72
CA PHE A 50 -1.16 5.11 24.18
C PHE A 50 -0.47 5.17 25.54
N THR A 51 0.69 5.83 25.61
CA THR A 51 1.42 6.08 26.86
C THR A 51 1.41 7.57 27.16
N CYS A 52 0.79 7.96 28.27
CA CYS A 52 0.69 9.34 28.73
C CYS A 52 0.73 9.35 30.27
N GLU A 53 1.35 10.38 30.85
CA GLU A 53 1.35 10.61 32.29
C GLU A 53 0.42 11.80 32.59
N GLU A 54 -0.54 11.59 33.50
CA GLU A 54 -1.43 12.65 34.03
C GLU A 54 -2.18 13.48 32.98
N ALA A 55 -2.57 12.89 31.85
CA ALA A 55 -3.41 13.58 30.85
C ALA A 55 -4.78 13.98 31.45
N ALA A 56 -5.28 15.17 31.12
CA ALA A 56 -6.55 15.66 31.66
C ALA A 56 -7.74 14.84 31.17
N ASP A 57 -7.66 14.32 29.94
CA ASP A 57 -8.65 13.43 29.35
C ASP A 57 -8.04 12.46 28.32
N ASN A 58 -8.91 11.56 27.83
CA ASN A 58 -8.53 10.57 26.82
C ASN A 58 -8.17 11.20 25.47
N TYR A 59 -8.72 12.36 25.14
CA TYR A 59 -8.40 13.04 23.89
C TYR A 59 -6.99 13.60 23.92
N GLU A 60 -6.61 14.27 25.02
CA GLU A 60 -5.28 14.82 25.24
C GLU A 60 -4.22 13.72 25.25
N CYS A 61 -4.49 12.59 25.93
CA CYS A 61 -3.62 11.43 25.90
C CYS A 61 -3.40 10.90 24.47
N ASN A 62 -4.49 10.64 23.74
CA ASN A 62 -4.40 10.06 22.39
C ASN A 62 -3.71 11.00 21.40
N ARG A 63 -3.84 12.32 21.58
CA ARG A 63 -3.28 13.34 20.70
C ARG A 63 -1.76 13.46 20.83
N TRP A 64 -1.21 13.26 22.03
CA TRP A 64 0.21 13.49 22.32
C TRP A 64 1.01 12.23 22.62
N ALA A 65 0.36 11.07 22.74
CA ALA A 65 1.06 9.81 22.91
C ALA A 65 2.05 9.56 21.76
N PRO A 66 3.25 9.06 22.06
CA PRO A 66 4.24 8.73 21.04
C PRO A 66 3.78 7.56 20.17
N ASP A 67 4.07 7.60 18.87
CA ASP A 67 3.73 6.53 17.92
C ASP A 67 4.74 5.36 18.00
N VAL A 68 4.75 4.66 19.14
CA VAL A 68 5.69 3.57 19.46
C VAL A 68 4.98 2.26 19.81
N TYR A 69 5.69 1.15 19.68
CA TYR A 69 5.20 -0.17 20.10
C TYR A 69 5.24 -0.31 21.62
N CYS A 70 4.36 -1.14 22.16
CA CYS A 70 4.33 -1.44 23.58
C CYS A 70 5.57 -2.27 23.99
N PRO A 71 6.08 -2.07 25.22
CA PRO A 71 7.08 -2.96 25.81
C PRO A 71 6.55 -4.40 25.91
N GLN A 72 7.43 -5.40 25.78
CA GLN A 72 7.06 -6.82 25.87
C GLN A 72 6.48 -7.23 27.23
N ASP A 73 6.84 -6.52 28.30
CA ASP A 73 6.42 -6.83 29.66
C ASP A 73 4.98 -6.36 29.98
N ASN A 74 4.36 -5.61 29.07
CA ASN A 74 3.09 -4.93 29.28
C ASN A 74 1.97 -5.43 28.33
N VAL A 75 2.05 -6.69 27.90
CA VAL A 75 1.02 -7.37 27.07
C VAL A 75 0.01 -8.11 27.93
#